data_AF-A0A5E4BJW9-F1
#
_entry.id   AF-A0A5E4BJW9-F1
#
_cell.length_a   1.000
_cell.length_b   1.000
_cell.length_c   1.000
_cell.angle_alpha   90.00
_cell.angle_beta   90.00
_cell.angle_gamma   90.00
#
_symmetry.space_group_name_H-M   'P 1'
#
loop_
_entity.id
_entity.type
_entity.pdbx_description
1 polymer ?
#
loop_
_entity_poly.entity_id
_entity_poly.type
_entity_poly.pdbx_seq_one_letter_code
_entity_poly.pdbx_strand_id
1 'polypeptide(L)'
;MAAAAEVELQVPVDRAEEGLRTAAEELAAQKREQRLRKFRELHLKRNEARKLNHQEVVEEDKRLKLPANWEAKKARLEWELQEEEKKKECAARGEDYEKVKLLEISAEDAERWERKKKRKNPDLGFSDYAAAQLRQYHRLTKQIKPDMETYERLREKHGEEFFPTSNSLLHGTHVPSTEEIDRMVMDLEKQ
;
A
#
# COMPACT_ATOMS: atom_id res chain seq x y z
N MET A 1 57.23 -87.06 -41.08
CA MET A 1 55.82 -86.98 -41.55
C MET A 1 55.11 -86.04 -40.60
N ALA A 2 54.63 -84.91 -41.14
CA ALA A 2 54.12 -83.76 -40.42
C ALA A 2 52.80 -84.04 -39.68
N ALA A 3 52.63 -83.45 -38.49
CA ALA A 3 51.34 -83.32 -37.83
C ALA A 3 51.00 -81.82 -37.76
N ALA A 4 49.88 -81.50 -38.38
CA ALA A 4 49.41 -80.17 -38.71
C ALA A 4 48.95 -79.38 -37.48
N ALA A 5 49.21 -78.07 -37.52
CA ALA A 5 48.58 -77.07 -36.66
C ALA A 5 47.16 -76.80 -37.18
N GLU A 6 46.14 -77.08 -36.37
CA GLU A 6 44.80 -76.52 -36.54
C GLU A 6 44.71 -75.23 -35.72
N VAL A 7 44.70 -74.10 -36.44
CA VAL A 7 44.37 -72.78 -35.92
C VAL A 7 42.87 -72.61 -36.10
N GLU A 8 42.10 -72.79 -35.03
CA GLU A 8 40.69 -72.40 -35.00
C GLU A 8 40.59 -70.88 -34.80
N LEU A 9 40.18 -70.19 -35.87
CA LEU A 9 39.81 -68.79 -35.89
C LEU A 9 38.50 -68.57 -35.13
N GLN A 10 38.57 -68.11 -33.87
CA GLN A 10 37.41 -67.54 -33.18
C GLN A 10 37.14 -66.11 -33.69
N VAL A 11 35.97 -65.95 -34.29
CA VAL A 11 35.42 -64.72 -34.83
C VAL A 11 35.03 -63.76 -33.68
N PRO A 12 35.35 -62.45 -33.74
CA PRO A 12 35.30 -61.52 -32.61
C PRO A 12 33.91 -60.90 -32.33
N VAL A 13 32.81 -61.61 -32.63
CA VAL A 13 31.45 -61.02 -32.60
C VAL A 13 30.77 -61.18 -31.23
N ASP A 14 31.02 -62.27 -30.50
CA ASP A 14 30.33 -62.57 -29.23
C ASP A 14 30.76 -61.65 -28.07
N ARG A 15 32.01 -61.17 -28.09
CA ARG A 15 32.56 -60.29 -27.03
C ARG A 15 32.00 -58.87 -27.09
N ALA A 16 31.52 -58.43 -28.25
CA ALA A 16 30.88 -57.13 -28.43
C ALA A 16 29.43 -57.14 -27.91
N GLU A 17 28.70 -58.24 -28.07
CA GLU A 17 27.33 -58.38 -27.56
C GLU A 17 27.27 -58.50 -26.04
N GLU A 18 28.23 -59.18 -25.41
CA GLU A 18 28.32 -59.25 -23.93
C GLU A 18 28.66 -57.88 -23.31
N GLY A 19 29.54 -57.09 -23.93
CA GLY A 19 29.85 -55.73 -23.48
C GLY A 19 28.68 -54.74 -23.61
N LEU A 20 27.82 -54.93 -24.61
CA LEU A 20 26.59 -54.15 -24.78
C LEU A 20 25.52 -54.52 -23.74
N ARG A 21 25.44 -55.81 -23.34
CA ARG A 21 24.53 -56.29 -22.30
C ARG A 21 24.93 -55.80 -20.91
N THR A 22 26.21 -55.83 -20.56
CA THR A 22 26.71 -55.30 -19.27
C THR A 22 26.56 -53.79 -19.18
N ALA A 23 26.83 -53.04 -20.26
CA ALA A 23 26.59 -51.60 -20.32
C ALA A 23 25.10 -51.23 -20.18
N ALA A 24 24.20 -52.05 -20.74
CA ALA A 24 22.75 -51.86 -20.59
C ALA A 24 22.26 -52.14 -19.15
N GLU A 25 22.84 -53.14 -18.48
CA GLU A 25 22.57 -53.45 -17.08
C GLU A 25 23.11 -52.38 -16.13
N GLU A 26 24.30 -51.84 -16.39
CA GLU A 26 24.87 -50.70 -15.64
C GLU A 26 24.03 -49.43 -15.83
N LEU A 27 23.57 -49.14 -17.05
CA LEU A 27 22.64 -48.04 -17.31
C LEU A 27 21.29 -48.25 -16.60
N ALA A 28 20.81 -49.49 -16.52
CA ALA A 28 19.58 -49.82 -15.78
C ALA A 28 19.78 -49.67 -14.25
N ALA A 29 20.94 -50.04 -13.72
CA ALA A 29 21.33 -49.86 -12.33
C ALA A 29 21.49 -48.38 -11.97
N GLN A 30 22.15 -47.58 -12.82
CA GLN A 30 22.26 -46.13 -12.68
C GLN A 30 20.88 -45.45 -12.73
N LYS A 31 19.99 -45.86 -13.64
CA LYS A 31 18.60 -45.38 -13.69
C LYS A 31 17.82 -45.76 -12.42
N ARG A 32 18.06 -46.96 -11.85
CA ARG A 32 17.44 -47.39 -10.58
C ARG A 32 17.95 -46.55 -9.41
N GLU A 33 19.24 -46.26 -9.38
CA GLU A 33 19.84 -45.40 -8.36
C GLU A 33 19.33 -43.95 -8.46
N GLN A 34 19.24 -43.38 -9.66
CA GLN A 34 18.64 -42.06 -9.89
C GLN A 34 17.17 -42.00 -9.44
N ARG A 35 16.39 -43.06 -9.70
CA ARG A 35 15.01 -43.17 -9.18
C ARG A 35 14.98 -43.19 -7.65
N LEU A 36 15.89 -43.91 -7.00
CA LEU A 36 15.99 -43.96 -5.53
C LEU A 36 16.45 -42.62 -4.94
N ARG A 37 17.41 -41.93 -5.57
CA ARG A 37 17.86 -40.58 -5.18
C ARG A 37 16.70 -39.59 -5.28
N LYS A 38 15.99 -39.57 -6.42
CA LYS A 38 14.80 -38.74 -6.63
C LYS A 38 13.70 -39.05 -5.61
N PHE A 39 13.50 -40.31 -5.24
CA PHE A 39 12.53 -40.70 -4.22
C PHE A 39 12.90 -40.16 -2.83
N ARG A 40 14.17 -40.22 -2.44
CA ARG A 40 14.66 -39.63 -1.18
C ARG A 40 14.48 -38.11 -1.16
N GLU A 41 14.81 -37.44 -2.27
CA GLU A 41 14.60 -35.99 -2.41
C GLU A 41 13.11 -35.61 -2.30
N LEU A 42 12.22 -36.37 -2.93
CA LEU A 42 10.77 -36.15 -2.80
C LEU A 42 10.29 -36.36 -1.36
N HIS A 43 10.84 -37.34 -0.65
CA HIS A 43 10.54 -37.53 0.78
C HIS A 43 11.00 -36.37 1.64
N LEU A 44 12.21 -35.84 1.40
CA LEU A 44 12.72 -34.66 2.10
C LEU A 44 11.85 -33.44 1.81
N LYS A 45 11.55 -33.16 0.54
CA LYS A 45 10.64 -32.07 0.14
C LYS A 45 9.25 -32.21 0.76
N ARG A 46 8.71 -33.42 0.85
CA ARG A 46 7.42 -33.67 1.53
C ARG A 46 7.52 -33.43 3.04
N ASN A 47 8.66 -33.71 3.66
CA ASN A 47 8.88 -33.45 5.08
C ASN A 47 9.05 -31.95 5.35
N GLU A 48 9.80 -31.26 4.51
CA GLU A 48 10.00 -29.81 4.54
C GLU A 48 8.66 -29.09 4.35
N ALA A 49 7.91 -29.42 3.29
CA ALA A 49 6.59 -28.84 3.04
C ALA A 49 5.64 -29.05 4.23
N ARG A 50 5.62 -30.25 4.84
CA ARG A 50 4.79 -30.50 6.03
C ARG A 50 5.19 -29.64 7.22
N LYS A 51 6.48 -29.40 7.43
CA LYS A 51 6.98 -28.54 8.51
C LYS A 51 6.65 -27.07 8.26
N LEU A 52 6.90 -26.58 7.04
CA LEU A 52 6.61 -25.19 6.65
C LEU A 52 5.12 -24.90 6.74
N ASN A 53 4.27 -25.77 6.18
CA ASN A 53 2.82 -25.60 6.27
C ASN A 53 2.34 -25.58 7.73
N HIS A 54 2.91 -26.43 8.61
CA HIS A 54 2.56 -26.40 10.02
C HIS A 54 3.00 -25.11 10.71
N GLN A 55 4.19 -24.60 10.37
CA GLN A 55 4.69 -23.32 10.90
C GLN A 55 3.79 -22.16 10.45
N GLU A 56 3.42 -22.10 9.18
CA GLU A 56 2.54 -21.07 8.62
C GLU A 56 1.16 -21.10 9.29
N VAL A 57 0.53 -22.27 9.43
CA VAL A 57 -0.77 -22.41 10.12
C VAL A 57 -0.69 -21.92 11.57
N VAL A 58 0.41 -22.24 12.27
CA VAL A 58 0.63 -21.77 13.65
C VAL A 58 0.88 -20.26 13.71
N GLU A 59 1.58 -19.68 12.72
CA GLU A 59 1.78 -18.23 12.63
C GLU A 59 0.50 -17.47 12.31
N GLU A 60 -0.34 -18.02 11.42
CA GLU A 60 -1.65 -17.46 11.11
C GLU A 60 -2.56 -17.49 12.34
N ASP A 61 -2.61 -18.61 13.08
CA ASP A 61 -3.38 -18.70 14.33
C ASP A 61 -2.87 -17.69 15.38
N LYS A 62 -1.54 -17.52 15.50
CA LYS A 62 -0.95 -16.46 16.34
C LYS A 62 -1.39 -15.06 15.89
N ARG A 63 -1.41 -14.77 14.59
CA ARG A 63 -1.87 -13.46 14.07
C ARG A 63 -3.35 -13.23 14.35
N LEU A 64 -4.18 -14.25 14.17
CA LEU A 64 -5.62 -14.20 14.46
C LEU A 64 -5.91 -14.05 15.96
N LYS A 65 -5.06 -14.64 16.83
CA LYS A 65 -5.19 -14.52 18.28
C LYS A 65 -4.72 -13.17 18.82
N LEU A 66 -3.90 -12.44 18.07
CA LEU A 66 -3.46 -11.11 18.45
C LEU A 66 -4.62 -10.10 18.33
N PRO A 67 -4.77 -9.17 19.30
CA PRO A 67 -5.73 -8.09 19.18
C PRO A 67 -5.43 -7.22 17.95
N ALA A 68 -6.45 -6.71 17.27
CA ALA A 68 -6.30 -5.84 16.09
C ALA A 68 -5.41 -4.60 16.35
N ASN A 69 -5.32 -4.14 17.61
CA ASN A 69 -4.51 -3.00 18.01
C ASN A 69 -3.05 -3.36 18.36
N TRP A 70 -2.67 -4.64 18.28
CA TRP A 70 -1.35 -5.12 18.71
C TRP A 70 -0.21 -4.54 17.90
N GLU A 71 -0.35 -4.50 16.58
CA GLU A 71 0.68 -3.94 15.69
C GLU A 71 0.86 -2.44 15.94
N ALA A 72 -0.24 -1.71 16.10
CA ALA A 72 -0.19 -0.29 16.48
C ALA A 72 0.48 -0.07 17.84
N LYS A 73 0.21 -0.95 18.82
CA LYS A 73 0.86 -0.91 20.14
C LYS A 73 2.35 -1.22 20.04
N LYS A 74 2.74 -2.20 19.23
CA LYS A 74 4.14 -2.56 18.97
C LYS A 74 4.88 -1.39 18.30
N ALA A 75 4.31 -0.83 17.24
CA ALA A 75 4.89 0.31 16.54
C ALA A 75 5.06 1.53 17.47
N ARG A 76 4.09 1.77 18.35
CA ARG A 76 4.21 2.82 19.38
C ARG A 76 5.36 2.54 20.34
N LEU A 77 5.47 1.32 20.87
CA LEU A 77 6.54 0.95 21.80
C LEU A 77 7.92 1.01 21.13
N GLU A 78 8.01 0.61 19.87
CA GLU A 78 9.23 0.71 19.08
C GLU A 78 9.63 2.16 18.84
N TRP A 79 8.67 3.03 18.52
CA TRP A 79 8.90 4.47 18.42
C TRP A 79 9.35 5.10 19.75
N GLU A 80 8.72 4.73 20.88
CA GLU A 80 9.14 5.18 22.21
C GLU A 80 10.57 4.71 22.54
N LEU A 81 10.91 3.46 22.21
CA LEU A 81 12.25 2.91 22.42
C LEU A 81 13.29 3.65 21.57
N GLN A 82 13.00 3.93 20.30
CA GLN A 82 13.88 4.72 19.44
C GLN A 82 14.07 6.16 19.95
N GLU A 83 13.02 6.81 20.46
CA GLU A 83 13.17 8.13 21.08
C GLU A 83 14.08 8.08 22.31
N GLU A 84 13.92 7.07 23.17
CA GLU A 84 14.75 6.90 24.37
C GLU A 84 16.21 6.55 24.02
N GLU A 85 16.45 5.75 22.99
CA GLU A 85 17.80 5.48 22.48
C GLU A 85 18.48 6.75 21.97
N LYS A 86 17.78 7.53 21.13
CA LYS A 86 18.31 8.82 20.66
C LYS A 86 18.58 9.79 21.81
N LYS A 87 17.72 9.86 22.82
CA LYS A 87 17.97 10.67 24.03
C LYS A 87 19.24 10.22 24.76
N LYS A 88 19.44 8.91 24.92
CA LYS A 88 20.65 8.36 25.56
C LYS A 88 21.91 8.65 24.74
N GLU A 89 21.84 8.55 23.42
CA GLU A 89 22.96 8.87 22.52
C GLU A 89 23.32 10.37 22.58
N CYS A 90 22.32 11.26 22.54
CA CYS A 90 22.51 12.70 22.72
C CYS A 90 23.12 13.01 24.09
N ALA A 91 22.61 12.38 25.16
CA ALA A 91 23.14 12.55 26.51
C ALA A 91 24.60 12.04 26.64
N ALA A 92 24.93 10.92 26.00
CA ALA A 92 26.30 10.40 25.96
C ALA A 92 27.26 11.31 25.17
N ARG A 93 26.76 11.99 24.14
CA ARG A 93 27.50 13.00 23.36
C ARG A 93 27.59 14.36 24.08
N GLY A 94 26.78 14.58 25.12
CA GLY A 94 26.67 15.85 25.84
C GLY A 94 25.83 16.91 25.12
N GLU A 95 25.00 16.49 24.17
CA GLU A 95 24.10 17.36 23.40
C GLU A 95 22.68 17.34 23.97
N ASP A 96 21.97 18.46 23.78
CA ASP A 96 20.57 18.60 24.18
C ASP A 96 19.65 17.98 23.10
N TYR A 97 18.91 16.94 23.47
CA TYR A 97 18.03 16.18 22.58
C TYR A 97 16.98 17.06 21.89
N GLU A 98 16.45 18.09 22.57
CA GLU A 98 15.44 18.97 21.98
C GLU A 98 16.01 19.77 20.80
N LYS A 99 17.26 20.21 20.91
CA LYS A 99 17.94 20.96 19.85
C LYS A 99 18.27 20.06 18.66
N VAL A 100 18.76 18.85 18.91
CA VAL A 100 19.04 17.86 17.86
C VAL A 100 17.75 17.48 17.14
N LYS A 101 16.66 17.24 17.88
CA LYS A 101 15.35 16.95 17.30
C LYS A 101 14.82 18.09 16.43
N LEU A 102 15.00 19.35 16.85
CA LEU A 102 14.62 20.52 16.03
C LEU A 102 15.46 20.64 14.75
N LEU A 103 16.73 20.25 14.78
CA LEU A 103 17.60 20.22 13.60
C LEU A 103 17.23 19.09 12.62
N GLU A 104 16.73 17.95 13.12
CA GLU A 104 16.26 16.84 12.30
C GLU A 104 14.93 17.15 11.57
N ILE A 105 14.11 18.07 12.08
CA ILE A 105 12.84 18.43 11.46
C ILE A 105 13.09 19.27 10.20
N SER A 106 12.73 18.72 9.04
CA SER A 106 12.81 19.43 7.75
C SER A 106 11.88 20.65 7.72
N ALA A 107 12.29 21.69 7.00
CA ALA A 107 11.50 22.91 6.80
C ALA A 107 10.11 22.61 6.20
N GLU A 108 10.02 21.62 5.29
CA GLU A 108 8.73 21.21 4.71
C GLU A 108 7.80 20.57 5.75
N ASP A 109 8.35 19.80 6.67
CA ASP A 109 7.57 19.10 7.70
C ASP A 109 7.10 20.06 8.77
N ALA A 110 7.94 21.05 9.12
CA ALA A 110 7.53 22.20 9.93
C ALA A 110 6.40 22.99 9.24
N GLU A 111 6.50 23.27 7.93
CA GLU A 111 5.45 24.00 7.21
C GLU A 111 4.13 23.19 7.14
N ARG A 112 4.20 21.89 6.87
CA ARG A 112 3.04 20.99 6.91
C ARG A 112 2.38 21.00 8.29
N TRP A 113 3.17 20.98 9.36
CA TRP A 113 2.68 21.03 10.74
C TRP A 113 1.99 22.37 11.05
N GLU A 114 2.60 23.49 10.63
CA GLU A 114 2.01 24.82 10.81
C GLU A 114 0.73 25.02 9.99
N ARG A 115 0.67 24.49 8.76
CA ARG A 115 -0.58 24.48 7.96
C ARG A 115 -1.71 23.71 8.65
N LYS A 116 -1.40 22.60 9.33
CA LYS A 116 -2.38 21.83 10.12
C LYS A 116 -2.87 22.61 11.34
N LYS A 117 -2.00 23.36 12.02
CA LYS A 117 -2.39 24.26 13.13
C LYS A 117 -3.22 25.46 12.67
N LYS A 118 -2.86 26.07 11.53
CA LYS A 118 -3.45 27.32 11.02
C LYS A 118 -4.93 27.21 10.64
N ARG A 119 -5.47 26.00 10.43
CA ARG A 119 -6.91 25.77 10.14
C ARG A 119 -7.81 25.68 11.38
N LYS A 120 -7.39 26.15 12.55
CA LYS A 120 -8.27 26.22 13.73
C LYS A 120 -9.04 27.55 13.72
N ASN A 121 -10.35 27.52 13.49
CA ASN A 121 -11.26 28.64 13.81
C ASN A 121 -12.01 28.27 15.10
N PRO A 122 -11.41 28.47 16.28
CA PRO A 122 -12.06 28.13 17.54
C PRO A 122 -13.33 28.98 17.74
N ASP A 123 -14.36 28.37 18.30
CA ASP A 123 -15.55 29.10 18.74
C ASP A 123 -15.19 29.88 20.01
N LEU A 124 -15.28 31.20 19.95
CA LEU A 124 -14.99 32.10 21.07
C LEU A 124 -16.20 32.30 21.98
N GLY A 125 -17.32 31.62 21.70
CA GLY A 125 -18.59 31.78 22.39
C GLY A 125 -19.50 32.82 21.72
N PHE A 126 -20.74 32.87 22.18
CA PHE A 126 -21.73 33.82 21.67
C PHE A 126 -21.44 35.23 22.19
N SER A 127 -21.11 36.15 21.28
CA SER A 127 -20.89 37.57 21.58
C SER A 127 -22.05 38.45 21.12
N ASP A 128 -22.43 38.33 19.84
CA ASP A 128 -23.49 39.10 19.21
C ASP A 128 -24.16 38.27 18.10
N TYR A 129 -25.44 38.55 17.82
CA TYR A 129 -26.19 37.90 16.76
C TYR A 129 -25.59 38.20 15.38
N ALA A 130 -25.10 39.42 15.13
CA ALA A 130 -24.46 39.74 13.86
C ALA A 130 -23.14 38.99 13.68
N ALA A 131 -22.35 38.83 14.74
CA ALA A 131 -21.10 38.08 14.71
C ALA A 131 -21.35 36.56 14.51
N ALA A 132 -22.38 36.01 15.15
CA ALA A 132 -22.80 34.63 14.95
C ALA A 132 -23.27 34.39 13.50
N GLN A 133 -24.10 35.30 12.97
CA GLN A 133 -24.58 35.23 11.59
C GLN A 133 -23.42 35.34 10.59
N LEU A 134 -22.46 36.24 10.82
CA LEU A 134 -21.29 36.39 9.96
C LEU A 134 -20.43 35.12 9.93
N ARG A 135 -20.27 34.44 11.09
CA ARG A 135 -19.57 33.15 11.16
C ARG A 135 -20.30 32.05 10.40
N GLN A 136 -21.62 31.95 10.57
CA GLN A 136 -22.44 31.00 9.83
C GLN A 136 -22.37 31.28 8.32
N TYR A 137 -22.53 32.54 7.91
CA TYR A 137 -22.39 32.97 6.52
C TYR A 137 -21.04 32.57 5.94
N HIS A 138 -19.92 32.91 6.59
CA HIS A 138 -18.60 32.50 6.13
C HIS A 138 -18.41 30.98 6.02
N ARG A 139 -19.05 30.20 6.89
CA ARG A 139 -19.03 28.73 6.80
C ARG A 139 -19.80 28.26 5.57
N LEU A 140 -21.02 28.77 5.37
CA LEU A 140 -21.86 28.39 4.23
C LEU A 140 -21.22 28.81 2.90
N THR A 141 -20.71 30.04 2.78
CA THR A 141 -20.02 30.52 1.57
C THR A 141 -18.79 29.67 1.21
N LYS A 142 -18.08 29.12 2.20
CA LYS A 142 -16.95 28.21 1.96
C LYS A 142 -17.37 26.80 1.54
N GLN A 143 -18.58 26.38 1.89
CA GLN A 143 -19.11 25.05 1.56
C GLN A 143 -19.74 25.01 0.17
N ILE A 144 -20.31 26.12 -0.29
CA ILE A 144 -20.90 26.25 -1.63
C ILE A 144 -19.81 26.06 -2.69
N LYS A 145 -20.07 25.17 -3.66
CA LYS A 145 -19.22 24.91 -4.81
C LYS A 145 -19.96 25.35 -6.08
N PRO A 146 -19.53 26.44 -6.75
CA PRO A 146 -20.17 26.89 -7.98
C PRO A 146 -19.92 25.96 -9.16
N ASP A 147 -20.94 25.74 -9.98
CA ASP A 147 -20.85 24.95 -11.22
C ASP A 147 -20.43 25.86 -12.39
N MET A 148 -19.15 25.83 -12.75
CA MET A 148 -18.57 26.75 -13.74
C MET A 148 -19.22 26.63 -15.14
N GLU A 149 -19.64 25.43 -15.56
CA GLU A 149 -20.29 25.25 -16.87
C GLU A 149 -21.64 25.97 -16.94
N THR A 150 -22.42 25.94 -15.86
CA THR A 150 -23.71 26.64 -15.81
C THR A 150 -23.50 28.15 -15.82
N TYR A 151 -22.49 28.62 -15.07
CA TYR A 151 -22.08 30.02 -15.03
C TYR A 151 -21.67 30.54 -16.41
N GLU A 152 -20.85 29.81 -17.16
CA GLU A 152 -20.42 30.20 -18.51
C GLU A 152 -21.59 30.23 -19.50
N ARG A 153 -22.48 29.24 -19.46
CA ARG A 153 -23.71 29.22 -20.28
C ARG A 153 -24.61 30.42 -19.99
N LEU A 154 -24.80 30.78 -18.71
CA LEU A 154 -25.59 31.95 -18.34
C LEU A 154 -24.89 33.25 -18.78
N ARG A 155 -23.57 33.33 -18.61
CA ARG A 155 -22.77 34.47 -19.05
C ARG A 155 -22.89 34.72 -20.55
N GLU A 156 -22.83 33.68 -21.37
CA GLU A 156 -23.00 33.80 -22.82
C GLU A 156 -24.42 34.25 -23.21
N LYS A 157 -25.45 33.74 -22.53
CA LYS A 157 -26.86 34.12 -22.77
C LYS A 157 -27.17 35.57 -22.41
N HIS A 158 -26.63 36.05 -21.29
CA HIS A 158 -26.89 37.39 -20.78
C HIS A 158 -25.90 38.45 -21.29
N GLY A 159 -24.74 38.05 -21.83
CA GLY A 159 -23.78 38.95 -22.46
C GLY A 159 -23.32 40.08 -21.53
N GLU A 160 -23.39 41.32 -22.01
CA GLU A 160 -23.04 42.53 -21.24
C GLU A 160 -23.96 42.76 -20.03
N GLU A 161 -25.18 42.24 -20.07
CA GLU A 161 -26.15 42.35 -18.98
C GLU A 161 -25.82 41.43 -17.80
N PHE A 162 -24.84 40.54 -17.95
CA PHE A 162 -24.36 39.63 -16.90
C PHE A 162 -23.65 40.36 -15.75
N PHE A 163 -23.18 41.59 -15.98
CA PHE A 163 -22.56 42.44 -14.95
C PHE A 163 -23.48 43.62 -14.60
N PRO A 164 -24.62 43.38 -13.93
CA PRO A 164 -25.60 44.43 -13.65
C PRO A 164 -25.06 45.42 -12.61
N THR A 165 -25.44 46.69 -12.79
CA THR A 165 -25.32 47.72 -11.75
C THR A 165 -26.63 47.79 -10.94
N SER A 166 -26.64 48.55 -9.84
CA SER A 166 -27.81 48.68 -8.94
C SER A 166 -29.10 49.13 -9.65
N ASN A 167 -28.98 49.78 -10.81
CA ASN A 167 -30.10 50.33 -11.58
C ASN A 167 -30.41 49.50 -12.84
N SER A 168 -29.87 48.29 -12.95
CA SER A 168 -30.10 47.39 -14.09
C SER A 168 -31.48 46.74 -14.04
N LEU A 169 -32.07 46.45 -15.20
CA LEU A 169 -33.48 46.04 -15.34
C LEU A 169 -33.72 44.53 -15.13
N LEU A 170 -32.69 43.68 -15.05
CA LEU A 170 -32.89 42.22 -14.96
C LEU A 170 -33.44 41.71 -13.61
N HIS A 171 -33.62 42.58 -12.61
CA HIS A 171 -34.12 42.14 -11.32
C HIS A 171 -35.60 41.74 -11.42
N GLY A 172 -35.89 40.45 -11.28
CA GLY A 172 -37.26 39.90 -11.25
C GLY A 172 -37.67 39.07 -12.48
N THR A 173 -36.81 38.93 -13.49
CA THR A 173 -37.10 38.11 -14.69
C THR A 173 -36.54 36.67 -14.59
N HIS A 174 -35.69 36.40 -13.60
CA HIS A 174 -35.03 35.11 -13.43
C HIS A 174 -35.99 34.05 -12.88
N VAL A 175 -36.21 32.98 -13.65
CA VAL A 175 -36.92 31.77 -13.22
C VAL A 175 -35.90 30.63 -13.13
N PRO A 176 -35.50 30.21 -11.90
CA PRO A 176 -34.53 29.14 -11.72
C PRO A 176 -35.07 27.78 -12.17
N SER A 177 -34.16 26.86 -12.48
CA SER A 177 -34.52 25.46 -12.75
C SER A 177 -34.96 24.75 -11.47
N THR A 178 -35.78 23.70 -11.59
CA THR A 178 -36.22 22.87 -10.46
C THR A 178 -35.04 22.27 -9.70
N GLU A 179 -33.99 21.85 -10.42
CA GLU A 179 -32.76 21.28 -9.82
C GLU A 179 -32.02 22.29 -8.92
N GLU A 180 -32.04 23.57 -9.29
CA GLU A 180 -31.40 24.64 -8.52
C GLU A 180 -32.18 24.95 -7.24
N ILE A 181 -33.52 24.89 -7.33
CA ILE A 181 -34.42 25.02 -6.18
C ILE A 181 -34.21 23.85 -5.23
N ASP A 182 -34.16 22.61 -5.72
CA ASP A 182 -33.95 21.42 -4.89
C ASP A 182 -32.61 21.49 -4.14
N ARG A 183 -31.54 21.93 -4.81
CA ARG A 183 -30.24 22.15 -4.16
C ARG A 183 -30.32 23.20 -3.05
N MET A 184 -31.04 24.30 -3.28
CA MET A 184 -31.25 25.33 -2.26
C MET A 184 -32.04 24.78 -1.06
N VAL A 185 -33.09 24.00 -1.29
CA VAL A 185 -33.89 23.36 -0.23
C VAL A 185 -33.01 22.43 0.60
N MET A 186 -32.23 21.56 -0.06
CA MET A 186 -31.30 20.67 0.64
C MET A 186 -30.28 21.43 1.49
N ASP A 187 -29.82 22.59 1.05
CA ASP A 187 -28.85 23.38 1.81
C ASP A 187 -29.51 24.14 2.98
N LEU A 188 -30.77 24.53 2.87
CA LEU A 188 -31.55 25.07 3.99
C LEU A 188 -31.84 24.00 5.05
N GLU A 189 -32.15 22.77 4.66
CA GLU A 189 -32.38 21.67 5.59
C GLU A 189 -31.10 21.26 6.36
N LYS A 190 -29.93 21.51 5.79
CA LYS A 190 -28.61 21.25 6.41
C LYS A 190 -28.12 22.38 7.32
N GLN A 191 -28.71 23.58 7.24
CA GLN A 191 -28.27 24.76 7.98
C GLN A 191 -28.49 24.63 9.47
#